data_AF-A0A7S2BYE2-F1
#
_entry.id   AF-A0A7S2BYE2-F1
#
_cell.length_a   1.000
_cell.length_b   1.000
_cell.length_c   1.000
_cell.angle_alpha   90.00
_cell.angle_beta   90.00
_cell.angle_gamma   90.00
#
_symmetry.space_group_name_H-M   'P 1'
#
loop_
_entity.id
_entity.type
_entity.pdbx_description
1 polymer ?
#
loop_
_entity_poly.entity_id
_entity_poly.type
_entity_poly.pdbx_seq_one_letter_code
_entity_poly.pdbx_strand_id
1 'polypeptide(L)'
;MIPVIAAFFGESIVPESLVSTILDLVPFRPTNPYLILVYAVMLVYLPFGLSILYKAQITSGNVDNVNPRKQSEKLSATHPLYARLQGAEKNMQEGFLIFAPALLAAVQAGVPSDTVSLYATFWLVSRVVYVFIYAVQFNQALGALRSMTFVFSLATTTKLMYLAAAM
;
A
#
# COMPACT_ATOMS: atom_id res chain seq x y z
N MET A 1 -0.54 18.48 4.35
CA MET A 1 -1.88 19.02 4.02
C MET A 1 -2.67 18.13 3.05
N ILE A 2 -2.07 17.63 1.96
CA ILE A 2 -2.74 16.74 0.99
C ILE A 2 -3.39 15.48 1.62
N PRO A 3 -2.79 14.79 2.63
CA PRO A 3 -3.40 13.59 3.22
C PRO A 3 -4.72 13.86 3.96
N VAL A 4 -4.87 15.04 4.55
CA VAL A 4 -6.09 15.41 5.28
C VAL A 4 -7.24 15.66 4.31
N ILE A 5 -6.97 16.37 3.20
CA ILE A 5 -7.95 16.60 2.14
C ILE A 5 -8.37 15.26 1.51
N ALA A 6 -7.40 14.38 1.21
CA ALA A 6 -7.69 13.05 0.68
C ALA A 6 -8.59 12.22 1.60
N ALA A 7 -8.40 12.37 2.92
CA ALA A 7 -9.21 11.66 3.91
C ALA A 7 -10.66 12.20 3.98
N PHE A 8 -10.86 13.52 3.88
CA PHE A 8 -12.19 14.13 3.94
C PHE A 8 -12.97 14.03 2.62
N PHE A 9 -12.27 14.00 1.48
CA PHE A 9 -12.89 13.99 0.15
C PHE A 9 -12.70 12.66 -0.59
N GLY A 10 -12.45 11.57 0.14
CA GLY A 10 -12.24 10.24 -0.45
C GLY A 10 -13.38 9.80 -1.37
N GLU A 11 -14.62 10.21 -1.07
CA GLU A 11 -15.78 10.00 -1.92
C GLU A 11 -15.69 10.67 -3.30
N SER A 12 -15.20 11.90 -3.36
CA SER A 12 -15.13 12.67 -4.61
C SER A 12 -13.85 12.40 -5.40
N ILE A 13 -12.77 12.01 -4.71
CA ILE A 13 -11.45 11.79 -5.33
C ILE A 13 -11.39 10.45 -6.08
N VAL A 14 -12.14 9.45 -5.63
CA VAL A 14 -12.12 8.10 -6.20
C VAL A 14 -13.52 7.72 -6.67
N PRO A 15 -13.99 8.30 -7.81
CA PRO A 15 -15.27 7.91 -8.38
C PRO A 15 -15.21 6.50 -8.95
N GLU A 16 -16.33 5.80 -8.94
CA GLU A 16 -16.42 4.40 -9.39
C GLU A 16 -15.94 4.21 -10.84
N SER A 17 -16.24 5.17 -11.72
CA SER A 17 -15.83 5.16 -13.13
C SER A 17 -14.31 5.20 -13.31
N LEU A 18 -13.60 5.93 -12.46
CA LEU A 18 -12.13 5.95 -12.47
C LEU A 18 -11.59 4.60 -12.02
N VAL A 19 -12.16 4.03 -10.95
CA VAL A 19 -11.72 2.76 -10.40
C VAL A 19 -11.93 1.63 -11.39
N SER A 20 -13.11 1.52 -11.99
CA SER A 20 -13.43 0.48 -12.97
C SER A 20 -12.51 0.55 -14.18
N THR A 21 -12.30 1.75 -14.75
CA THR A 21 -11.42 1.96 -15.90
C THR A 21 -9.98 1.54 -15.61
N ILE A 22 -9.43 1.89 -14.44
CA ILE A 22 -8.07 1.49 -14.07
C ILE A 22 -8.00 -0.02 -13.87
N LEU A 23 -8.99 -0.61 -13.22
CA LEU A 23 -9.03 -2.04 -13.00
C LEU A 23 -9.30 -2.82 -14.29
N ASP A 24 -9.83 -2.23 -15.37
CA ASP A 24 -10.05 -2.91 -16.66
C ASP A 24 -8.72 -3.29 -17.32
N LEU A 25 -7.65 -2.57 -16.95
CA LEU A 25 -6.28 -2.86 -17.35
C LEU A 25 -5.64 -3.98 -16.52
N VAL A 26 -6.29 -4.41 -15.44
CA VAL A 26 -5.74 -5.39 -14.49
C VAL A 26 -6.51 -6.71 -14.65
N PRO A 27 -5.84 -7.81 -15.06
CA PRO A 27 -6.49 -9.11 -15.28
C PRO A 27 -6.94 -9.78 -13.97
N PHE A 28 -6.53 -9.24 -12.83
CA PHE A 28 -6.75 -9.81 -11.51
C PHE A 28 -7.75 -8.96 -10.71
N ARG A 29 -8.95 -9.51 -10.51
CA ARG A 29 -10.03 -8.89 -9.74
C ARG A 29 -10.66 -9.90 -8.79
N PRO A 30 -10.14 -10.02 -7.55
CA PRO A 30 -10.78 -10.86 -6.55
C PRO A 30 -12.16 -10.30 -6.22
N THR A 31 -13.16 -11.18 -6.16
CA THR A 31 -14.55 -10.82 -5.80
C THR A 31 -14.85 -11.01 -4.31
N ASN A 32 -13.88 -11.53 -3.55
CA ASN A 32 -14.03 -11.78 -2.12
C ASN A 32 -13.17 -10.78 -1.31
N PRO A 33 -13.78 -9.89 -0.51
CA PRO A 33 -13.05 -8.91 0.29
C PRO A 33 -12.01 -9.53 1.25
N TYR A 34 -12.30 -10.71 1.80
CA TYR A 34 -11.39 -11.40 2.72
C TYR A 34 -10.15 -11.96 2.01
N LEU A 35 -10.27 -12.42 0.77
CA LEU A 35 -9.10 -12.82 -0.02
C LEU A 35 -8.22 -11.62 -0.34
N ILE A 36 -8.82 -10.44 -0.57
CA ILE A 36 -8.07 -9.20 -0.79
C ILE A 36 -7.27 -8.83 0.45
N LEU A 37 -7.81 -9.03 1.67
CA LEU A 37 -7.04 -8.85 2.90
C LEU A 37 -5.81 -9.77 2.96
N VAL A 38 -5.95 -11.04 2.57
CA VAL A 38 -4.82 -11.98 2.51
C VAL A 38 -3.76 -11.50 1.52
N TYR A 39 -4.17 -11.08 0.32
CA TYR A 39 -3.25 -10.49 -0.66
C TYR A 39 -2.60 -9.19 -0.17
N ALA A 40 -3.34 -8.35 0.56
CA ALA A 40 -2.83 -7.13 1.15
C ALA A 40 -1.74 -7.43 2.19
N VAL A 41 -1.92 -8.44 3.05
CA VAL A 41 -0.87 -8.86 4.00
C VAL A 41 0.40 -9.27 3.26
N MET A 42 0.29 -10.13 2.24
CA MET A 42 1.46 -10.55 1.45
C MET A 42 2.16 -9.34 0.81
N LEU A 43 1.40 -8.40 0.25
CA LEU A 43 1.93 -7.21 -0.36
C LEU A 43 2.61 -6.27 0.65
N VAL A 44 2.07 -6.12 1.86
CA VAL A 44 2.65 -5.31 2.94
C VAL A 44 4.03 -5.82 3.37
N TYR A 45 4.22 -7.13 3.38
CA TYR A 45 5.51 -7.75 3.68
C TYR A 45 6.48 -7.82 2.50
N LEU A 46 6.05 -7.51 1.28
CA LEU A 46 6.90 -7.57 0.09
C LEU A 46 8.16 -6.67 0.21
N PRO A 47 8.08 -5.38 0.61
CA PRO A 47 9.28 -4.55 0.75
C PRO A 47 10.25 -5.09 1.81
N PHE A 48 9.72 -5.65 2.90
CA PHE A 48 10.52 -6.30 3.94
C PHE A 48 11.29 -7.50 3.36
N GLY A 49 10.62 -8.39 2.63
CA GLY A 49 11.25 -9.53 1.96
C GLY A 49 12.35 -9.09 1.00
N LEU A 50 12.09 -8.08 0.15
CA LEU A 50 13.10 -7.51 -0.75
C LEU A 50 14.28 -6.90 0.02
N SER A 51 14.01 -6.24 1.14
CA SER A 51 15.06 -5.64 1.98
C SER A 51 15.98 -6.71 2.60
N ILE A 52 15.45 -7.86 3.01
CA ILE A 52 16.24 -8.98 3.55
C ILE A 52 17.14 -9.57 2.47
N LEU A 53 16.60 -9.83 1.28
CA LEU A 53 17.39 -10.35 0.16
C LEU A 53 18.52 -9.39 -0.20
N TYR A 54 18.22 -8.10 -0.30
CA TYR A 54 19.22 -7.08 -0.59
C TYR A 54 20.25 -6.94 0.54
N LYS A 55 19.82 -7.02 1.80
CA LYS A 55 20.71 -7.04 2.97
C LYS A 55 21.69 -8.21 2.90
N ALA A 56 21.19 -9.42 2.65
CA ALA A 56 22.04 -10.60 2.53
C ALA A 56 23.05 -10.46 1.39
N GLN A 57 22.66 -9.83 0.28
CA GLN A 57 23.56 -9.55 -0.84
C GLN A 57 24.67 -8.55 -0.45
N ILE A 58 24.32 -7.40 0.14
CA ILE A 58 25.31 -6.35 0.46
C ILE A 58 26.21 -6.68 1.66
N THR A 59 25.81 -7.61 2.52
CA THR A 59 26.64 -8.10 3.64
C THR A 59 27.36 -9.42 3.35
N SER A 60 27.23 -9.95 2.12
CA SER A 60 27.75 -11.26 1.74
C SER A 60 27.30 -12.38 2.68
N GLY A 61 26.04 -12.32 3.15
CA GLY A 61 25.44 -13.28 4.07
C GLY A 61 25.66 -12.98 5.56
N ASN A 62 26.46 -11.99 5.93
CA ASN A 62 26.70 -11.62 7.34
C ASN A 62 25.55 -10.78 7.91
N VAL A 63 24.37 -11.40 8.07
CA VAL A 63 23.20 -10.76 8.67
C VAL A 63 23.28 -10.86 10.19
N ASP A 64 23.30 -9.71 10.87
CA ASP A 64 23.34 -9.64 12.33
C ASP A 64 21.91 -9.80 12.89
N ASN A 65 21.64 -10.99 13.43
CA ASN A 65 20.37 -11.29 14.08
C ASN A 65 20.35 -10.90 15.58
N VAL A 66 21.50 -10.54 16.16
CA VAL A 66 21.60 -10.07 17.54
C VAL A 66 21.20 -8.59 17.62
N ASN A 67 21.68 -7.77 16.69
CA ASN A 67 21.35 -6.34 16.60
C ASN A 67 20.85 -5.93 15.20
N PRO A 68 19.76 -6.52 14.69
CA PRO A 68 19.30 -6.34 13.31
C PRO A 68 18.93 -4.90 12.98
N ARG A 69 18.46 -4.13 13.96
CA ARG A 69 18.09 -2.71 13.79
C ARG A 69 19.32 -1.83 13.60
N LYS A 70 20.37 -2.03 14.41
CA LYS A 70 21.63 -1.27 14.31
C LYS A 70 22.34 -1.54 12.98
N GLN A 71 22.33 -2.78 12.51
CA GLN A 71 22.85 -3.11 11.18
C GLN A 71 22.01 -2.42 10.08
N SER A 72 20.69 -2.47 10.20
CA SER A 72 19.79 -1.84 9.22
C SER A 72 19.97 -0.32 9.14
N GLU A 73 20.21 0.34 10.27
CA GLU A 73 20.51 1.78 10.32
C GLU A 73 21.79 2.10 9.55
N LYS A 74 22.89 1.38 9.83
CA LYS A 74 24.16 1.53 9.11
C LYS A 74 24.00 1.33 7.61
N LEU A 75 23.33 0.25 7.20
CA LEU A 75 23.13 -0.07 5.79
C LEU A 75 22.26 0.97 5.08
N SER A 76 21.31 1.59 5.77
CA SER A 76 20.47 2.64 5.18
C SER A 76 21.24 3.92 4.89
N ALA A 77 22.27 4.22 5.69
CA ALA A 77 23.13 5.38 5.47
C ALA A 77 24.00 5.24 4.22
N THR A 78 24.41 4.02 3.86
CA THR A 78 25.33 3.77 2.73
C THR A 78 24.66 3.19 1.49
N HIS A 79 23.48 2.59 1.61
CA HIS A 79 22.76 1.95 0.50
C HIS A 79 21.37 2.58 0.28
N PRO A 80 21.23 3.53 -0.65
CA PRO A 80 19.98 4.26 -0.89
C PRO A 80 18.80 3.36 -1.28
N LEU A 81 19.03 2.23 -1.96
CA LEU A 81 17.97 1.26 -2.26
C LEU A 81 17.45 0.59 -0.99
N TYR A 82 18.33 0.20 -0.06
CA TYR A 82 17.95 -0.41 1.21
C TYR A 82 17.15 0.57 2.07
N ALA A 83 17.59 1.82 2.16
CA ALA A 83 16.86 2.89 2.83
C ALA A 83 15.46 3.08 2.23
N ARG A 84 15.36 3.01 0.90
CA ARG A 84 14.08 3.12 0.20
C ARG A 84 13.14 1.96 0.53
N LEU A 85 13.62 0.72 0.50
CA LEU A 85 12.81 -0.45 0.83
C LEU A 85 12.29 -0.41 2.29
N GLN A 86 13.10 0.04 3.24
CA GLN A 86 12.64 0.25 4.62
C GLN A 86 11.58 1.36 4.73
N GLY A 87 11.74 2.45 3.98
CA GLY A 87 10.72 3.51 3.91
C GLY A 87 9.40 3.01 3.31
N ALA A 88 9.48 2.15 2.28
CA ALA A 88 8.31 1.51 1.69
C ALA A 88 7.62 0.57 2.69
N GLU A 89 8.37 -0.28 3.41
CA GLU A 89 7.84 -1.19 4.43
C GLU A 89 7.03 -0.44 5.49
N LYS A 90 7.63 0.59 6.12
CA LYS A 90 6.95 1.37 7.16
C LYS A 90 5.67 1.99 6.64
N ASN A 91 5.70 2.59 5.45
CA ASN A 91 4.51 3.18 4.86
C ASN A 91 3.43 2.16 4.51
N MET A 92 3.81 0.95 4.05
CA MET A 92 2.87 -0.15 3.82
C MET A 92 2.19 -0.58 5.13
N GLN A 93 2.96 -0.72 6.22
CA GLN A 93 2.42 -1.10 7.53
C GLN A 93 1.46 -0.03 8.07
N GLU A 94 1.85 1.24 8.03
CA GLU A 94 0.99 2.38 8.44
C GLU A 94 -0.31 2.43 7.64
N GLY A 95 -0.24 2.27 6.30
CA GLY A 95 -1.42 2.26 5.44
C GLY A 95 -2.31 1.04 5.65
N PHE A 96 -1.74 -0.12 5.93
CA PHE A 96 -2.49 -1.35 6.18
C PHE A 96 -3.28 -1.28 7.48
N LEU A 97 -2.71 -0.67 8.53
CA LEU A 97 -3.37 -0.49 9.83
C LEU A 97 -4.68 0.28 9.75
N ILE A 98 -4.82 1.19 8.79
CA ILE A 98 -6.07 1.94 8.56
C ILE A 98 -6.96 1.27 7.51
N PHE A 99 -6.37 0.61 6.51
CA PHE A 99 -7.11 -0.06 5.43
C PHE A 99 -7.87 -1.29 5.91
N ALA A 100 -7.21 -2.19 6.66
CA ALA A 100 -7.83 -3.45 7.06
C ALA A 100 -9.10 -3.23 7.91
N PRO A 101 -9.11 -2.36 8.93
CA PRO A 101 -10.33 -2.02 9.66
C PRO A 101 -11.40 -1.37 8.79
N ALA A 102 -11.04 -0.50 7.83
CA ALA A 102 -12.01 0.13 6.93
C ALA A 102 -12.74 -0.89 6.04
N LEU A 103 -11.99 -1.84 5.48
CA LEU A 103 -12.56 -2.93 4.69
C LEU A 103 -13.49 -3.79 5.55
N LEU A 104 -13.04 -4.20 6.74
CA LEU A 104 -13.84 -5.01 7.65
C LEU A 104 -15.10 -4.28 8.12
N ALA A 105 -15.01 -2.96 8.38
CA ALA A 105 -16.16 -2.14 8.73
C ALA A 105 -17.19 -2.08 7.60
N ALA A 106 -16.76 -1.90 6.34
CA ALA A 106 -17.66 -1.92 5.19
C ALA A 106 -18.38 -3.27 5.02
N VAL A 107 -17.64 -4.38 5.16
CA VAL A 107 -18.24 -5.72 5.13
C VAL A 107 -19.24 -5.91 6.27
N GLN A 108 -18.87 -5.51 7.50
CA GLN A 108 -19.70 -5.66 8.69
C GLN A 108 -20.97 -4.79 8.64
N ALA A 109 -20.90 -3.62 8.01
CA ALA A 109 -22.04 -2.73 7.78
C ALA A 109 -22.99 -3.23 6.68
N GLY A 110 -22.64 -4.32 5.98
CA GLY A 110 -23.50 -4.90 4.94
C GLY A 110 -23.36 -4.23 3.56
N VAL A 111 -22.29 -3.47 3.32
CA VAL A 111 -21.98 -2.95 1.97
C VAL A 111 -21.82 -4.14 1.01
N PRO A 112 -22.40 -4.11 -0.21
CA PRO A 112 -22.28 -5.21 -1.16
C PRO A 112 -20.83 -5.66 -1.39
N SER A 113 -20.60 -6.97 -1.36
CA SER A 113 -19.25 -7.56 -1.50
C SER A 113 -18.54 -7.14 -2.80
N ASP A 114 -19.28 -6.95 -3.89
CA ASP A 114 -18.73 -6.48 -5.17
C ASP A 114 -18.18 -5.06 -5.05
N THR A 115 -18.93 -4.16 -4.40
CA THR A 115 -18.51 -2.77 -4.15
C THR A 115 -17.27 -2.73 -3.25
N VAL A 116 -17.28 -3.49 -2.14
CA VAL A 116 -16.11 -3.56 -1.25
C VAL A 116 -14.90 -4.11 -1.99
N SER A 117 -15.07 -5.18 -2.76
CA SER A 117 -13.99 -5.83 -3.52
C SER A 117 -13.42 -4.92 -4.60
N LEU A 118 -14.25 -4.11 -5.25
CA LEU A 118 -13.82 -3.13 -6.24
C LEU A 118 -12.83 -2.13 -5.64
N TYR A 119 -13.22 -1.44 -4.56
CA TYR A 119 -12.36 -0.46 -3.89
C TYR A 119 -11.16 -1.12 -3.22
N ALA A 120 -11.33 -2.29 -2.59
CA ALA A 120 -10.23 -3.03 -1.96
C ALA A 120 -9.18 -3.48 -2.99
N THR A 121 -9.60 -3.91 -4.17
CA THR A 121 -8.69 -4.28 -5.27
C THR A 121 -7.94 -3.06 -5.79
N PHE A 122 -8.63 -1.91 -5.92
CA PHE A 122 -7.99 -0.66 -6.32
C PHE A 122 -6.93 -0.19 -5.32
N TRP A 123 -7.21 -0.35 -4.02
CA TRP A 123 -6.21 -0.12 -2.97
C TRP A 123 -5.00 -1.03 -3.19
N LEU A 124 -5.20 -2.34 -3.39
CA LEU A 124 -4.14 -3.32 -3.60
C LEU A 124 -3.27 -2.95 -4.81
N VAL A 125 -3.87 -2.64 -5.96
CA VAL A 125 -3.17 -2.22 -7.18
C VAL A 125 -2.38 -0.93 -6.93
N SER A 126 -2.98 0.06 -6.28
CA SER A 126 -2.30 1.31 -5.93
C SER A 126 -1.06 1.05 -5.06
N ARG A 127 -1.12 0.08 -4.14
CA ARG A 127 0.02 -0.30 -3.31
C ARG A 127 1.10 -1.09 -4.08
N VAL A 128 0.73 -1.93 -5.04
CA VAL A 128 1.71 -2.60 -5.92
C VAL A 128 2.51 -1.55 -6.69
N VAL A 129 1.81 -0.59 -7.31
CA VAL A 129 2.45 0.52 -8.04
C VAL A 129 3.29 1.37 -7.10
N TYR A 130 2.79 1.68 -5.89
CA TYR A 130 3.54 2.41 -4.87
C TYR A 130 4.88 1.76 -4.54
N VAL A 131 4.89 0.46 -4.22
CA VAL A 131 6.10 -0.29 -3.87
C VAL A 131 7.09 -0.31 -5.03
N PHE A 132 6.61 -0.55 -6.26
CA PHE A 132 7.44 -0.54 -7.45
C PHE A 132 8.11 0.83 -7.67
N ILE A 133 7.34 1.92 -7.64
CA ILE A 133 7.89 3.28 -7.78
C ILE A 133 8.89 3.56 -6.65
N TYR A 134 8.59 3.15 -5.41
CA TYR A 134 9.48 3.38 -4.28
C TYR A 134 10.88 2.77 -4.50
N ALA A 135 10.93 1.56 -5.08
CA ALA A 135 12.18 0.86 -5.38
C ALA A 135 12.98 1.55 -6.50
N VAL A 136 12.30 2.09 -7.53
CA VAL A 136 12.96 2.68 -8.71
C VAL A 136 13.02 4.21 -8.70
N GLN A 137 12.55 4.89 -7.66
CA GLN A 137 12.57 6.36 -7.65
C GLN A 137 14.00 6.92 -7.68
N PHE A 138 14.33 7.67 -8.72
CA PHE A 138 15.61 8.37 -8.90
C PHE A 138 15.43 9.85 -9.25
N ASN A 139 14.20 10.34 -9.40
CA ASN A 139 13.89 11.73 -9.71
C ASN A 139 12.59 12.19 -9.02
N GLN A 140 12.35 13.50 -9.09
CA GLN A 140 11.18 14.13 -8.46
C GLN A 140 9.85 13.72 -9.11
N ALA A 141 9.83 13.43 -10.42
CA ALA A 141 8.62 12.99 -11.11
C ALA A 141 8.11 11.65 -10.56
N LEU A 142 9.01 10.67 -10.38
CA LEU A 142 8.69 9.39 -9.73
C LEU A 142 8.29 9.60 -8.27
N GLY A 143 8.93 10.53 -7.56
CA GLY A 143 8.53 10.92 -6.21
C GLY A 143 7.11 11.49 -6.12
N ALA A 144 6.69 12.27 -7.12
CA ALA A 144 5.34 12.80 -7.23
C ALA A 144 4.32 11.68 -7.54
N LEU A 145 4.62 10.79 -8.48
CA LEU A 145 3.77 9.64 -8.79
C LEU A 145 3.59 8.71 -7.58
N ARG A 146 4.66 8.47 -6.80
CA ARG A 146 4.58 7.74 -5.53
C ARG A 146 3.62 8.41 -4.54
N SER A 147 3.68 9.74 -4.43
CA SER A 147 2.78 10.49 -3.55
C SER A 147 1.33 10.40 -4.03
N MET A 148 1.10 10.42 -5.34
CA MET A 148 -0.22 10.29 -5.95
C MET A 148 -0.83 8.90 -5.69
N THR A 149 -0.06 7.81 -5.85
CA THR A 149 -0.56 6.46 -5.55
C THR A 149 -0.86 6.27 -4.06
N PHE A 150 -0.09 6.90 -3.18
CA PHE A 150 -0.42 6.96 -1.75
C PHE A 150 -1.76 7.69 -1.50
N VAL A 151 -2.01 8.82 -2.16
CA VAL A 151 -3.27 9.56 -2.05
C VAL A 151 -4.45 8.71 -2.51
N PHE A 152 -4.33 7.98 -3.62
CA PHE A 152 -5.38 7.06 -4.07
C PHE A 152 -5.64 5.96 -3.06
N SER A 153 -4.60 5.34 -2.49
CA SER A 153 -4.77 4.36 -1.42
C SER A 153 -5.51 4.95 -0.21
N LEU A 154 -5.12 6.14 0.26
CA LEU A 154 -5.75 6.79 1.41
C LEU A 154 -7.21 7.15 1.13
N ALA A 155 -7.48 7.76 -0.03
CA ALA A 155 -8.83 8.14 -0.44
C ALA A 155 -9.76 6.90 -0.55
N THR A 156 -9.24 5.80 -1.06
CA THR A 156 -9.95 4.51 -1.15
C THR A 156 -10.26 3.94 0.23
N THR A 157 -9.30 3.98 1.15
CA THR A 157 -9.51 3.59 2.56
C THR A 157 -10.64 4.41 3.17
N THR A 158 -10.66 5.73 2.97
CA THR A 158 -11.75 6.57 3.48
C THR A 158 -13.07 6.34 2.77
N LYS A 159 -13.08 6.05 1.46
CA LYS A 159 -14.31 5.67 0.74
C LYS A 159 -14.96 4.43 1.36
N LEU A 160 -14.17 3.41 1.71
CA LEU A 160 -14.69 2.21 2.41
C LEU A 160 -15.33 2.58 3.76
N MET A 161 -14.71 3.48 4.53
CA MET A 161 -15.29 3.98 5.78
C MET A 161 -16.59 4.76 5.56
N TYR A 162 -16.66 5.61 4.54
CA TYR A 162 -17.88 6.35 4.18
C TYR A 162 -19.01 5.41 3.75
N LEU A 163 -18.70 4.40 2.94
CA LEU A 163 -19.68 3.38 2.55
C LEU A 163 -20.20 2.63 3.77
N ALA A 164 -19.33 2.28 4.72
CA ALA A 164 -19.73 1.64 5.96
C ALA A 164 -20.66 2.53 6.81
N ALA A 165 -20.39 3.83 6.85
CA ALA A 165 -21.16 4.81 7.63
C ALA A 165 -22.51 5.19 6.98
N ALA A 166 -22.71 4.91 5.70
CA ALA A 166 -23.90 5.26 4.94
C ALA A 166 -24.96 4.14 4.87
N MET A 167 -24.64 2.95 5.40
CA MET A 167 -25.56 1.80 5.52
C MET A 167 -26.43 1.93 6.77
#